data_AF-A0A2W4MZF6-F1
#
_entry.id   AF-A0A2W4MZF6-F1
#
_cell.length_a   1.000
_cell.length_b   1.000
_cell.length_c   1.000
_cell.angle_alpha   90.00
_cell.angle_beta   90.00
_cell.angle_gamma   90.00
#
_symmetry.space_group_name_H-M   'P 1'
#
loop_
_entity.id
_entity.type
_entity.pdbx_description
1 polymer ?
#
loop_
_entity_poly.entity_id
_entity_poly.type
_entity_poly.pdbx_seq_one_letter_code
_entity_poly.pdbx_strand_id
1 'polypeptide(L)'
;DEVRALSEQQKALTDAVQTLTEEVRRLQGGGGTGSGGGAAGKEVNKINPHYPLGVAGQREWGYHQEVKADLDEDGVEEKLVVIARVGRPPGGQDYSWDDGQPWNVYVEEPDGTRTYVFADWVQLGKLVVGVAGTTAGEPQDVAILALEGAGWTLYHVDYQGPGKFKMVEMASVPIMTTTFPPEPGGAG
;
A
#
# COMPACT_ATOMS: atom_id res chain seq x y z
N ASP A 1 -17.70 -22.94 -1.96
CA ASP A 1 -16.98 -22.46 -0.77
C ASP A 1 -16.06 -21.26 -1.01
N GLU A 2 -15.58 -20.97 -2.23
CA GLU A 2 -14.76 -19.77 -2.52
C GLU A 2 -15.41 -18.43 -2.21
N VAL A 3 -16.71 -18.27 -2.51
CA VAL A 3 -17.44 -17.00 -2.29
C VAL A 3 -17.48 -16.63 -0.80
N ARG A 4 -17.49 -17.63 0.08
CA ARG A 4 -17.47 -17.43 1.53
C ARG A 4 -16.09 -16.99 2.00
N ALA A 5 -15.03 -17.64 1.51
CA ALA A 5 -13.65 -17.26 1.82
C ALA A 5 -13.32 -15.83 1.33
N LEU A 6 -13.77 -15.45 0.13
CA LEU A 6 -13.63 -14.09 -0.41
C LEU A 6 -14.39 -13.04 0.40
N SER A 7 -15.61 -13.37 0.86
CA SER A 7 -16.41 -12.49 1.71
C SER A 7 -15.78 -12.30 3.09
N GLU A 8 -15.24 -13.38 3.68
CA GLU A 8 -14.51 -13.33 4.95
C GLU A 8 -13.21 -12.51 4.81
N GLN A 9 -12.51 -12.62 3.69
CA GLN A 9 -11.32 -11.82 3.40
C GLN A 9 -11.64 -10.34 3.14
N GLN A 10 -12.73 -10.02 2.44
CA GLN A 10 -13.20 -8.64 2.26
C GLN A 10 -13.62 -7.99 3.58
N LYS A 11 -14.30 -8.75 4.44
CA LYS A 11 -14.67 -8.29 5.78
C LYS A 11 -13.43 -8.04 6.63
N ALA A 12 -12.48 -8.98 6.66
CA ALA A 12 -11.24 -8.83 7.41
C ALA A 12 -10.42 -7.62 6.92
N LEU A 13 -10.40 -7.36 5.60
CA LEU A 13 -9.75 -6.17 5.04
C LEU A 13 -10.45 -4.87 5.46
N THR A 14 -11.78 -4.87 5.46
CA THR A 14 -12.58 -3.70 5.88
C THR A 14 -12.38 -3.40 7.36
N ASP A 15 -12.40 -4.44 8.20
CA ASP A 15 -12.18 -4.34 9.65
C ASP A 15 -10.74 -3.88 9.93
N ALA A 16 -9.76 -4.37 9.16
CA ALA A 16 -8.37 -3.94 9.25
C ALA A 16 -8.19 -2.48 8.87
N VAL A 17 -8.81 -2.01 7.78
CA VAL A 17 -8.78 -0.61 7.36
C VAL A 17 -9.46 0.30 8.39
N GLN A 18 -10.59 -0.11 8.97
CA GLN A 18 -11.25 0.64 10.05
C GLN A 18 -10.38 0.73 11.30
N THR A 19 -9.80 -0.40 11.72
CA THR A 19 -8.89 -0.45 12.88
C THR A 19 -7.66 0.43 12.63
N LEU A 20 -7.11 0.39 11.42
CA LEU A 20 -6.03 1.28 10.98
C LEU A 20 -6.42 2.74 11.06
N THR A 21 -7.62 3.08 10.57
CA THR A 21 -8.13 4.45 10.56
C THR A 21 -8.30 4.98 11.99
N GLU A 22 -8.78 4.13 12.90
CA GLU A 22 -8.89 4.47 14.32
C GLU A 22 -7.53 4.61 15.00
N GLU A 23 -6.57 3.75 14.65
CA GLU A 23 -5.24 3.78 15.23
C GLU A 23 -4.43 4.98 14.73
N VAL A 24 -4.52 5.32 13.44
CA VAL A 24 -3.96 6.57 12.89
C VAL A 24 -4.55 7.78 13.60
N ARG A 25 -5.89 7.83 13.75
CA ARG A 25 -6.55 8.91 14.49
C ARG A 25 -6.10 8.96 15.96
N ARG A 26 -5.87 7.81 16.60
CA ARG A 26 -5.37 7.74 17.98
C ARG A 26 -3.94 8.26 18.09
N LEU A 27 -3.09 7.94 17.12
CA LEU A 27 -1.71 8.44 17.04
C LEU A 27 -1.67 9.95 16.76
N GLN A 28 -2.64 10.49 16.02
CA GLN A 28 -2.76 11.92 15.74
C GLN A 28 -3.42 12.72 16.89
N GLY A 29 -4.35 12.11 17.64
CA GLY A 29 -5.06 12.77 18.75
C GLY A 29 -4.26 12.92 20.05
N GLY A 30 -3.04 12.37 20.10
CA GLY A 30 -2.15 12.37 21.27
C GLY A 30 -1.10 13.48 21.26
N GLY A 31 -1.48 14.75 21.06
CA GLY A 31 -0.51 15.85 21.19
C GLY A 31 -1.04 17.22 20.74
N GLY A 32 -1.37 18.08 21.71
CA GLY A 32 -1.69 19.47 21.45
C GLY A 32 -0.51 20.25 20.86
N THR A 33 -0.84 21.19 19.97
CA THR A 33 -0.04 22.36 19.57
C THR A 33 1.45 22.09 19.32
N GLY A 34 1.78 21.58 18.15
CA GLY A 34 3.16 21.49 17.69
C GLY A 34 3.26 20.90 16.30
N SER A 35 3.44 21.76 15.30
CA SER A 35 3.95 21.43 13.97
C SER A 35 5.06 20.37 14.06
N GLY A 36 4.89 19.20 13.43
CA GLY A 36 5.93 18.18 13.28
C GLY A 36 5.74 16.84 14.02
N GLY A 37 4.51 16.36 14.18
CA GLY A 37 4.22 15.06 14.82
C GLY A 37 4.49 13.87 13.91
N GLY A 38 5.75 13.40 13.87
CA GLY A 38 6.11 12.17 13.17
C GLY A 38 5.35 10.97 13.71
N ALA A 39 4.69 10.23 12.82
CA ALA A 39 4.02 8.98 13.14
C ALA A 39 4.98 8.04 13.89
N ALA A 40 4.52 7.44 14.99
CA ALA A 40 5.31 6.51 15.80
C ALA A 40 5.53 5.20 15.01
N GLY A 41 6.56 5.18 14.17
CA GLY A 41 6.94 4.02 13.38
C GLY A 41 8.38 4.11 12.92
N LYS A 42 8.86 3.06 12.25
CA LYS A 42 10.24 2.98 11.76
C LYS A 42 10.32 3.64 10.39
N GLU A 43 11.19 4.64 10.22
CA GLU A 43 11.48 5.18 8.90
C GLU A 43 12.12 4.09 8.01
N VAL A 44 11.56 3.90 6.82
CA VAL A 44 11.97 2.87 5.87
C VAL A 44 12.06 3.45 4.46
N ASN A 45 12.90 2.82 3.63
CA ASN A 45 12.94 3.10 2.20
C ASN A 45 12.50 1.84 1.44
N LYS A 46 11.39 1.95 0.71
CA LYS A 46 10.83 0.87 -0.12
C LYS A 46 11.08 1.07 -1.62
N ILE A 47 12.06 1.90 -1.97
CA ILE A 47 12.56 2.02 -3.35
C ILE A 47 13.72 1.04 -3.54
N ASN A 48 13.41 -0.18 -3.96
CA ASN A 48 14.39 -1.21 -4.21
C ASN A 48 14.91 -1.12 -5.66
N PRO A 49 16.21 -0.83 -5.88
CA PRO A 49 16.76 -0.59 -7.22
C PRO A 49 16.79 -1.85 -8.11
N HIS A 50 16.52 -3.04 -7.56
CA HIS A 50 16.44 -4.27 -8.34
C HIS A 50 15.15 -4.39 -9.14
N TYR A 51 14.12 -3.61 -8.79
CA TYR A 51 12.85 -3.60 -9.50
C TYR A 51 12.72 -2.34 -10.36
N PRO A 52 12.31 -2.48 -11.63
CA PRO A 52 12.20 -1.34 -12.53
C PRO A 52 11.12 -0.39 -12.03
N LEU A 53 11.34 0.91 -12.27
CA LEU A 53 10.33 1.94 -12.08
C LEU A 53 9.45 2.02 -13.33
N GLY A 54 8.15 1.85 -13.15
CA GLY A 54 7.15 1.91 -14.20
C GLY A 54 6.39 3.21 -14.26
N VAL A 55 5.66 3.39 -15.36
CA VAL A 55 4.66 4.44 -15.52
C VAL A 55 3.36 3.80 -16.00
N ALA A 56 2.23 4.24 -15.44
CA ALA A 56 0.92 3.78 -15.87
C ALA A 56 0.75 3.94 -17.39
N GLY A 57 0.18 2.92 -18.03
CA GLY A 57 -0.02 2.87 -19.49
C GLY A 57 1.15 2.25 -20.28
N GLN A 58 2.29 2.00 -19.66
CA GLN A 58 3.34 1.17 -20.26
C GLN A 58 2.87 -0.29 -20.39
N ARG A 59 3.28 -0.97 -21.46
CA ARG A 59 2.77 -2.30 -21.84
C ARG A 59 2.99 -3.36 -20.76
N GLU A 60 4.12 -3.28 -20.06
CA GLU A 60 4.51 -4.20 -19.00
C GLU A 60 3.85 -3.88 -17.65
N TRP A 61 3.24 -2.70 -17.49
CA TRP A 61 2.55 -2.22 -16.29
C TRP A 61 1.05 -2.21 -16.50
N GLY A 62 0.47 -3.40 -16.73
CA GLY A 62 -0.93 -3.52 -17.13
C GLY A 62 -1.92 -3.08 -16.07
N TYR A 63 -1.61 -3.32 -14.79
CA TYR A 63 -2.44 -2.84 -13.68
C TYR A 63 -2.09 -1.39 -13.34
N HIS A 64 -3.10 -0.54 -13.26
CA HIS A 64 -2.97 0.78 -12.68
C HIS A 64 -4.26 1.20 -11.96
N GLN A 65 -4.09 1.95 -10.88
CA GLN A 65 -5.14 2.72 -10.21
C GLN A 65 -4.58 4.11 -9.91
N GLU A 66 -5.46 5.12 -9.91
CA GLU A 66 -5.07 6.50 -9.62
C GLU A 66 -6.12 7.21 -8.78
N VAL A 67 -5.67 8.15 -7.97
CA VAL A 67 -6.50 9.09 -7.21
C VAL A 67 -5.82 10.45 -7.23
N LYS A 68 -6.62 11.52 -7.19
CA LYS A 68 -6.14 12.89 -7.09
C LYS A 68 -6.41 13.44 -5.70
N ALA A 69 -5.43 14.15 -5.15
CA ALA A 69 -5.51 14.86 -3.88
C ALA A 69 -4.37 15.87 -3.80
N ASP A 70 -4.53 16.90 -2.98
CA ASP A 70 -3.50 17.90 -2.63
C ASP A 70 -2.63 17.33 -1.50
N LEU A 71 -1.62 16.54 -1.87
CA LEU A 71 -0.84 15.68 -0.99
C LEU A 71 0.22 16.42 -0.18
N ASP A 72 0.70 17.57 -0.67
CA ASP A 72 1.68 18.41 0.04
C ASP A 72 1.11 19.74 0.56
N GLU A 73 -0.21 19.92 0.45
CA GLU A 73 -0.99 21.06 0.95
C GLU A 73 -0.60 22.40 0.32
N ASP A 74 -0.09 22.40 -0.92
CA ASP A 74 0.25 23.62 -1.66
C ASP A 74 -0.95 24.25 -2.39
N GLY A 75 -2.10 23.55 -2.40
CA GLY A 75 -3.34 23.97 -3.06
C GLY A 75 -3.49 23.48 -4.50
N VAL A 76 -2.56 22.67 -4.99
CA VAL A 76 -2.60 21.99 -6.28
C VAL A 76 -2.89 20.50 -6.05
N GLU A 77 -3.59 19.85 -6.98
CA GLU A 77 -3.84 18.41 -6.87
C GLU A 77 -2.73 17.62 -7.58
N GLU A 78 -2.08 16.72 -6.86
CA GLU A 78 -1.21 15.69 -7.42
C GLU A 78 -2.02 14.44 -7.76
N LYS A 79 -1.40 13.56 -8.54
CA LYS A 79 -1.94 12.25 -8.85
C LYS A 79 -1.12 11.16 -8.17
N LEU A 80 -1.74 10.44 -7.23
CA LEU A 80 -1.18 9.22 -6.65
C LEU A 80 -1.52 8.03 -7.54
N VAL A 81 -0.50 7.31 -8.00
CA VAL A 81 -0.65 6.21 -8.94
C VAL A 81 -0.05 4.93 -8.36
N VAL A 82 -0.82 3.85 -8.44
CA VAL A 82 -0.41 2.49 -8.08
C VAL A 82 -0.35 1.66 -9.35
N ILE A 83 0.77 1.00 -9.61
CA ILE A 83 0.93 0.10 -10.74
C ILE A 83 1.53 -1.25 -10.34
N ALA A 84 1.17 -2.29 -11.08
CA ALA A 84 1.80 -3.60 -10.95
C ALA A 84 2.24 -4.10 -12.32
N ARG A 85 3.39 -4.76 -12.36
CA ARG A 85 3.95 -5.29 -13.60
C ARG A 85 3.28 -6.62 -13.97
N VAL A 86 2.07 -6.51 -14.51
CA VAL A 86 1.25 -7.65 -14.93
C VAL A 86 0.77 -7.49 -16.36
N GLY A 87 0.67 -8.61 -17.07
CA GLY A 87 0.08 -8.66 -18.40
C GLY A 87 -1.42 -8.91 -18.36
N ARG A 88 -2.08 -8.70 -19.49
CA ARG A 88 -3.40 -9.30 -19.77
C ARG A 88 -3.25 -10.32 -20.89
N PRO A 89 -3.87 -11.51 -20.78
CA PRO A 89 -3.88 -12.46 -21.86
C PRO A 89 -4.71 -11.90 -23.05
N PRO A 90 -4.37 -12.24 -24.30
CA PRO A 90 -5.14 -11.80 -25.46
C PRO A 90 -6.63 -12.15 -25.33
N GLY A 91 -7.50 -11.14 -25.39
CA GLY A 91 -8.95 -11.32 -25.27
C GLY A 91 -9.49 -11.53 -23.86
N GLY A 92 -8.63 -11.57 -22.83
CA GLY A 92 -9.05 -11.65 -21.43
C GLY A 92 -9.35 -10.28 -20.82
N GLN A 93 -10.31 -10.22 -19.90
CA GLN A 93 -10.57 -9.02 -19.10
C GLN A 93 -9.68 -8.92 -17.86
N ASP A 94 -9.17 -10.05 -17.38
CA ASP A 94 -8.40 -10.15 -16.15
C ASP A 94 -6.88 -10.05 -16.37
N TYR A 95 -6.17 -9.73 -15.30
CA TYR A 95 -4.70 -9.72 -15.28
C TYR A 95 -4.15 -11.12 -15.05
N SER A 96 -3.04 -11.44 -15.71
CA SER A 96 -2.23 -12.63 -15.42
C SER A 96 -1.35 -12.35 -14.21
N TRP A 97 -1.91 -12.56 -13.01
CA TRP A 97 -1.17 -12.52 -11.75
C TRP A 97 -0.21 -13.72 -11.65
N ASP A 98 0.96 -13.48 -11.07
CA ASP A 98 1.96 -14.51 -10.77
C ASP A 98 2.05 -14.69 -9.24
N ASP A 99 2.87 -15.61 -8.77
CA ASP A 99 3.12 -15.84 -7.34
C ASP A 99 3.81 -14.63 -6.67
N GLY A 100 4.27 -13.67 -7.45
CA GLY A 100 4.63 -12.33 -7.03
C GLY A 100 4.97 -11.46 -8.23
N GLN A 101 5.00 -10.15 -8.02
CA GLN A 101 5.35 -9.22 -9.09
C GLN A 101 5.90 -7.91 -8.51
N PRO A 102 6.65 -7.12 -9.32
CA PRO A 102 6.99 -5.75 -8.97
C PRO A 102 5.75 -4.86 -8.90
N TRP A 103 5.69 -4.03 -7.86
CA TRP A 103 4.72 -2.96 -7.70
C TRP A 103 5.43 -1.62 -7.57
N ASN A 104 4.84 -0.56 -8.14
CA ASN A 104 5.23 0.80 -7.83
C ASN A 104 4.05 1.62 -7.30
N VAL A 105 4.39 2.56 -6.42
CA VAL A 105 3.53 3.68 -6.06
C VAL A 105 4.32 4.95 -6.28
N TYR A 106 3.74 5.91 -7.00
CA TYR A 106 4.36 7.21 -7.23
C TYR A 106 3.34 8.33 -7.19
N VAL A 107 3.81 9.52 -6.82
CA VAL A 107 3.08 10.78 -6.94
C VAL A 107 3.54 11.44 -8.25
N GLU A 108 2.59 11.91 -9.04
CA GLU A 108 2.81 12.65 -10.28
C GLU A 108 2.25 14.07 -10.17
N GLU A 109 3.13 15.03 -10.36
CA GLU A 109 2.84 16.46 -10.42
C GLU A 109 2.07 16.83 -11.69
N PRO A 110 1.38 17.99 -11.74
CA PRO A 110 0.73 18.46 -12.96
C PRO A 110 1.68 18.67 -14.15
N ASP A 111 2.96 18.95 -13.87
CA ASP A 111 4.00 19.08 -14.90
C ASP A 111 4.56 17.73 -15.39
N GLY A 112 4.09 16.61 -14.81
CA GLY A 112 4.51 15.25 -15.12
C GLY A 112 5.75 14.78 -14.36
N THR A 113 6.29 15.58 -13.45
CA THR A 113 7.36 15.16 -12.52
C THR A 113 6.84 14.03 -11.62
N ARG A 114 7.67 13.01 -11.39
CA ARG A 114 7.28 11.82 -10.62
C ARG A 114 8.17 11.61 -9.40
N THR A 115 7.55 11.37 -8.26
CA THR A 115 8.20 10.95 -7.03
C THR A 115 7.76 9.54 -6.69
N TYR A 116 8.65 8.56 -6.84
CA TYR A 116 8.37 7.18 -6.44
C TYR A 116 8.50 7.04 -4.93
N VAL A 117 7.45 6.52 -4.30
CA VAL A 117 7.38 6.30 -2.84
C VAL A 117 7.43 4.81 -2.48
N PHE A 118 7.08 3.93 -3.43
CA PHE A 118 7.23 2.48 -3.29
C PHE A 118 7.70 1.86 -4.61
N ALA A 119 8.66 0.95 -4.54
CA ALA A 119 9.14 0.12 -5.64
C ALA A 119 9.72 -1.19 -5.07
N ASP A 120 8.86 -2.19 -4.85
CA ASP A 120 9.28 -3.45 -4.25
C ASP A 120 8.51 -4.63 -4.86
N TRP A 121 8.98 -5.84 -4.57
CA TRP A 121 8.28 -7.07 -4.90
C TRP A 121 7.24 -7.39 -3.85
N VAL A 122 6.03 -7.74 -4.28
CA VAL A 122 4.96 -8.20 -3.40
C VAL A 122 4.70 -9.66 -3.71
N GLN A 123 5.01 -10.54 -2.76
CA GLN A 123 4.86 -11.98 -2.90
C GLN A 123 3.44 -12.40 -2.52
N LEU A 124 2.77 -13.15 -3.41
CA LEU A 124 1.45 -13.77 -3.20
C LEU A 124 0.43 -12.75 -2.65
N GLY A 125 0.33 -11.59 -3.30
CA GLY A 125 -0.22 -10.42 -2.66
C GLY A 125 -0.60 -9.27 -3.56
N LYS A 126 -0.99 -8.16 -2.92
CA LYS A 126 -1.40 -6.91 -3.56
C LYS A 126 -1.08 -5.70 -2.70
N LEU A 127 -1.00 -4.53 -3.33
CA LEU A 127 -1.03 -3.25 -2.63
C LEU A 127 -2.45 -2.70 -2.59
N VAL A 128 -2.84 -2.19 -1.43
CA VAL A 128 -4.00 -1.31 -1.27
C VAL A 128 -3.46 0.04 -0.84
N VAL A 129 -3.77 1.09 -1.60
CA VAL A 129 -3.31 2.44 -1.32
C VAL A 129 -4.52 3.34 -1.12
N GLY A 130 -4.49 4.13 -0.06
CA GLY A 130 -5.55 5.07 0.27
C GLY A 130 -4.98 6.43 0.61
N VAL A 131 -5.76 7.47 0.37
CA VAL A 131 -5.54 8.82 0.88
C VAL A 131 -6.61 9.09 1.93
N ALA A 132 -6.20 9.41 3.14
CA ALA A 132 -7.09 9.83 4.22
C ALA A 132 -7.03 11.36 4.35
N GLY A 133 -8.13 11.98 4.79
CA GLY A 133 -8.23 13.44 4.93
C GLY A 133 -8.97 14.14 3.79
N THR A 134 -10.07 13.58 3.26
CA THR A 134 -10.81 14.14 2.10
C THR A 134 -11.50 15.50 2.32
N THR A 135 -11.19 16.21 3.41
CA THR A 135 -11.76 17.52 3.75
C THR A 135 -10.72 18.58 3.46
N ALA A 136 -11.10 19.63 2.71
CA ALA A 136 -10.22 20.76 2.46
C ALA A 136 -9.70 21.36 3.79
N GLY A 137 -8.37 21.36 3.96
CA GLY A 137 -7.69 21.86 5.17
C GLY A 137 -7.37 20.81 6.24
N GLU A 138 -7.59 19.52 5.99
CA GLU A 138 -6.99 18.42 6.77
C GLU A 138 -5.77 17.87 6.02
N PRO A 139 -4.69 17.48 6.74
CA PRO A 139 -3.54 16.84 6.11
C PRO A 139 -3.94 15.59 5.34
N GLN A 140 -3.50 15.50 4.08
CA GLN A 140 -3.71 14.30 3.27
C GLN A 140 -2.68 13.26 3.65
N ASP A 141 -3.13 12.17 4.27
CA ASP A 141 -2.26 11.06 4.66
C ASP A 141 -2.31 9.96 3.61
N VAL A 142 -1.16 9.61 3.03
CA VAL A 142 -1.04 8.46 2.14
C VAL A 142 -0.71 7.21 2.95
N ALA A 143 -1.58 6.20 2.85
CA ALA A 143 -1.38 4.89 3.46
C ALA A 143 -1.18 3.81 2.39
N ILE A 144 -0.13 2.99 2.54
CA ILE A 144 0.14 1.83 1.69
C ILE A 144 0.04 0.58 2.55
N LEU A 145 -0.93 -0.27 2.27
CA LEU A 145 -1.07 -1.59 2.87
C LEU A 145 -0.53 -2.64 1.88
N ALA A 146 0.62 -3.20 2.20
CA ALA A 146 1.16 -4.36 1.50
C ALA A 146 0.57 -5.63 2.12
N LEU A 147 -0.26 -6.33 1.36
CA LEU A 147 -0.80 -7.65 1.71
C LEU A 147 0.04 -8.70 1.00
N GLU A 148 0.71 -9.57 1.73
CA GLU A 148 1.62 -10.58 1.22
C GLU A 148 1.24 -11.97 1.74
N GLY A 149 1.70 -13.03 1.07
CA GLY A 149 1.45 -14.39 1.55
C GLY A 149 2.01 -14.67 2.95
N ALA A 150 3.01 -13.90 3.39
CA ALA A 150 3.66 -14.04 4.69
C ALA A 150 3.08 -13.11 5.77
N GLY A 151 2.12 -12.25 5.46
CA GLY A 151 1.63 -11.24 6.40
C GLY A 151 1.15 -9.97 5.75
N TRP A 152 1.09 -8.90 6.53
CA TRP A 152 0.84 -7.57 6.01
C TRP A 152 1.70 -6.52 6.69
N THR A 153 2.00 -5.46 5.95
CA THR A 153 2.71 -4.30 6.46
C THR A 153 1.99 -3.02 6.02
N LEU A 154 1.79 -2.13 6.98
CA LEU A 154 1.26 -0.80 6.75
C LEU A 154 2.40 0.23 6.74
N TYR A 155 2.43 1.03 5.69
CA TYR A 155 3.28 2.20 5.59
C TYR A 155 2.44 3.48 5.55
N HIS A 156 2.93 4.49 6.24
CA HIS A 156 2.51 5.88 6.07
C HIS A 156 3.54 6.60 5.19
N VAL A 157 3.07 7.44 4.28
CA VAL A 157 3.90 8.27 3.42
C VAL A 157 3.53 9.73 3.66
N ASP A 158 4.52 10.49 4.10
CA ASP A 158 4.51 11.95 4.21
C ASP A 158 5.16 12.52 2.95
N TYR A 159 4.34 13.06 2.05
CA TYR A 159 4.79 13.69 0.80
C TYR A 159 4.93 15.19 1.00
N GLN A 160 6.07 15.77 0.58
CA GLN A 160 6.40 17.19 0.79
C GLN A 160 6.79 17.87 -0.53
N GLY A 161 6.23 17.39 -1.63
CA GLY A 161 6.50 17.85 -2.98
C GLY A 161 7.60 17.08 -3.72
N PRO A 162 7.99 17.55 -4.91
CA PRO A 162 8.80 16.79 -5.86
C PRO A 162 10.13 16.28 -5.29
N GLY A 163 10.31 14.96 -5.33
CA GLY A 163 11.50 14.28 -4.84
C GLY A 163 11.67 14.26 -3.33
N LYS A 164 10.67 14.74 -2.57
CA LYS A 164 10.71 14.84 -1.11
C LYS A 164 9.56 14.04 -0.50
N PHE A 165 9.91 12.96 0.16
CA PHE A 165 8.95 12.20 0.95
C PHE A 165 9.67 11.51 2.10
N LYS A 166 8.88 11.11 3.09
CA LYS A 166 9.29 10.20 4.15
C LYS A 166 8.30 9.05 4.21
N MET A 167 8.81 7.83 4.35
CA MET A 167 7.99 6.65 4.56
C MET A 167 8.26 6.05 5.93
N VAL A 168 7.19 5.73 6.65
CA VAL A 168 7.24 5.14 7.98
C VAL A 168 6.47 3.83 7.97
N GLU A 169 7.12 2.74 8.39
CA GLU A 169 6.43 1.49 8.72
C GLU A 169 5.70 1.65 10.04
N MET A 170 4.37 1.57 9.98
CA MET A 170 3.46 1.80 11.08
C MET A 170 3.16 0.51 11.85
N ALA A 171 2.97 -0.59 11.11
CA ALA A 171 2.68 -1.90 11.66
C ALA A 171 3.08 -3.00 10.68
N SER A 172 3.52 -4.14 11.22
CA SER A 172 3.80 -5.34 10.44
C SER A 172 3.33 -6.55 11.24
N VAL A 173 2.52 -7.41 10.62
CA VAL A 173 2.00 -8.63 11.24
C VAL A 173 2.33 -9.81 10.34
N PRO A 174 3.26 -10.70 10.75
CA PRO A 174 3.52 -11.93 10.02
C PRO A 174 2.37 -12.93 10.23
N ILE A 175 2.04 -13.70 9.19
CA ILE A 175 1.21 -14.90 9.33
C ILE A 175 2.10 -16.01 9.90
N MET A 176 1.86 -16.37 11.17
CA MET A 176 2.47 -17.56 11.76
C MET A 176 1.67 -18.78 11.32
N THR A 177 2.23 -19.62 10.45
CA THR A 177 1.72 -20.99 10.29
C THR A 177 2.04 -21.76 11.57
N THR A 178 1.02 -22.02 12.39
CA THR A 178 1.10 -23.06 13.40
C THR A 178 1.24 -24.39 12.68
N THR A 179 2.45 -24.95 12.66
CA THR A 179 2.65 -26.35 12.34
C THR A 179 1.90 -27.17 13.38
N PHE A 180 0.78 -27.78 12.98
CA PHE A 180 0.18 -28.85 13.76
C PHE A 180 1.24 -29.97 13.89
N PRO A 181 1.58 -30.42 15.10
CA PRO A 181 2.41 -31.60 15.24
C PRO A 181 1.73 -32.77 14.50
N PRO A 182 2.50 -33.64 13.82
CA PRO A 182 1.92 -34.84 13.21
C PRO A 182 1.18 -35.63 14.30
N GLU A 183 -0.03 -36.10 14.00
CA GLU A 183 -0.81 -36.92 14.93
C GLU A 183 0.06 -38.10 15.42
N PRO A 184 0.18 -38.31 16.75
CA PRO A 184 0.89 -39.46 17.26
C PRO A 184 0.06 -40.73 16.97
N GLY A 185 0.52 -41.50 15.99
CA GLY A 185 0.33 -42.96 15.98
C GLY A 185 -0.86 -43.49 15.18
N GLY A 186 -0.73 -43.48 13.85
CA GLY A 186 -1.24 -44.59 13.03
C GLY A 186 -0.19 -45.71 12.98
N ALA A 187 -0.05 -46.48 14.05
CA ALA A 187 0.68 -47.75 14.00
C ALA A 187 -0.33 -48.86 13.69
N GLY A 188 0.01 -49.69 12.70
CA GLY A 188 -0.86 -50.74 12.14
C GLY A 188 -0.90 -52.04 12.92
#